data_AF-A0A5N6DQS3-F1
#
_entry.id   AF-A0A5N6DQS3-F1
#
_cell.length_a   1.000
_cell.length_b   1.000
_cell.length_c   1.000
_cell.angle_alpha   90.00
_cell.angle_beta   90.00
_cell.angle_gamma   90.00
#
_symmetry.space_group_name_H-M   'P 1'
#
loop_
_entity.id
_entity.type
_entity.pdbx_description
1 polymer ?
#
loop_
_entity_poly.entity_id
_entity_poly.type
_entity_poly.pdbx_seq_one_letter_code
_entity_poly.pdbx_strand_id
1 'polypeptide(L)'
;MGCNCPANDIMIRDWKEAVYAHIKKSTIIDTGVWHKVTIPRVPSGKLDHAALMGRTFLVGDGETPCATTAIQDIGRFVASIIVDQRTLNRYIFAYG
;
A
#
# COMPACT_ATOMS: atom_id res chain seq x y z
N MET A 1 -12.76 -12.80 -2.15
CA MET A 1 -13.69 -12.33 -1.11
C MET A 1 -13.16 -11.00 -0.58
N GLY A 2 -13.90 -9.91 -0.73
CA GLY A 2 -13.55 -8.64 -0.09
C GLY A 2 -13.80 -8.74 1.43
N CYS A 3 -13.03 -8.00 2.22
CA CYS A 3 -13.27 -7.89 3.66
C CYS A 3 -14.63 -7.18 3.88
N ASN A 4 -15.65 -7.91 4.30
CA ASN A 4 -17.03 -7.44 4.54
C ASN A 4 -17.16 -6.62 5.84
N CYS A 5 -16.14 -5.85 6.21
CA CYS A 5 -16.23 -4.98 7.37
C CYS A 5 -17.17 -3.81 7.03
N PRO A 6 -18.23 -3.53 7.82
CA PRO A 6 -19.16 -2.43 7.60
C PRO A 6 -18.43 -1.11 7.37
N ALA A 7 -19.10 -0.16 6.71
CA ALA A 7 -18.61 1.22 6.70
C ALA A 7 -18.38 1.67 8.16
N ASN A 8 -17.34 2.49 8.37
CA ASN A 8 -16.98 3.10 9.67
C ASN A 8 -16.21 2.18 10.64
N ASP A 9 -15.94 0.93 10.29
CA ASP A 9 -15.14 0.01 11.11
C ASP A 9 -13.64 0.03 10.80
N ILE A 10 -13.23 0.62 9.65
CA ILE A 10 -11.82 0.64 9.23
C ILE A 10 -11.44 2.09 8.92
N MET A 11 -11.07 2.83 9.97
CA MET A 11 -10.75 4.27 9.94
C MET A 11 -10.00 4.73 8.67
N ILE A 12 -8.86 4.10 8.33
CA ILE A 12 -8.04 4.53 7.20
C ILE A 12 -8.74 4.28 5.85
N ARG A 13 -9.47 3.17 5.73
CA ARG A 13 -10.24 2.86 4.51
C ARG A 13 -11.37 3.86 4.36
N ASP A 14 -12.14 4.07 5.41
CA ASP A 14 -13.32 4.93 5.37
C ASP A 14 -12.94 6.39 5.05
N TRP A 15 -11.81 6.86 5.59
CA TRP A 15 -11.27 8.19 5.25
C TRP A 15 -10.85 8.28 3.79
N LYS A 16 -10.20 7.24 3.24
CA LYS A 16 -9.84 7.20 1.81
C LYS A 16 -11.07 7.18 0.91
N GLU A 17 -12.09 6.39 1.27
CA GLU A 17 -13.35 6.33 0.53
C GLU A 17 -14.09 7.67 0.55
N ALA A 18 -14.12 8.36 1.70
CA ALA A 18 -14.65 9.71 1.80
C ALA A 18 -13.89 10.66 0.88
N VAL A 19 -12.56 10.60 0.84
CA VAL A 19 -11.75 11.40 -0.09
C VAL A 19 -12.13 11.08 -1.54
N TYR A 20 -12.19 9.80 -1.94
CA TYR A 20 -12.57 9.39 -3.30
C TYR A 20 -13.95 9.91 -3.73
N ALA A 21 -14.91 9.97 -2.81
CA ALA A 21 -16.24 10.53 -3.08
C ALA A 21 -16.21 12.05 -3.35
N HIS A 22 -15.25 12.77 -2.78
CA HIS A 22 -15.13 14.24 -2.93
C HIS A 22 -14.23 14.67 -4.09
N ILE A 23 -13.30 13.81 -4.56
CA ILE A 23 -12.45 14.18 -5.70
C ILE A 23 -13.23 14.01 -7.00
N LYS A 24 -13.17 15.03 -7.87
CA LYS A 24 -13.55 14.88 -9.29
C LYS A 24 -12.62 13.86 -9.96
N LYS A 25 -12.98 13.36 -11.16
CA LYS A 25 -12.17 12.41 -11.96
C LYS A 25 -10.67 12.69 -11.81
N SER A 26 -9.97 11.77 -11.16
CA SER A 26 -8.56 11.87 -10.78
C SER A 26 -7.88 10.51 -10.91
N THR A 27 -6.56 10.51 -11.06
CA THR A 27 -5.75 9.29 -11.08
C THR A 27 -5.45 8.85 -9.64
N ILE A 28 -5.78 7.60 -9.31
CA ILE A 28 -5.48 6.98 -8.01
C ILE A 28 -4.28 6.07 -8.21
N ILE A 29 -3.26 6.24 -7.38
CA ILE A 29 -2.04 5.42 -7.41
C ILE A 29 -1.98 4.60 -6.12
N ASP A 30 -2.05 3.28 -6.27
CA ASP A 30 -1.90 2.31 -5.19
C ASP A 30 -0.54 1.61 -5.34
N THR A 31 0.28 1.69 -4.29
CA THR A 31 1.63 1.13 -4.28
C THR A 31 1.74 -0.19 -3.51
N GLY A 32 0.63 -0.82 -3.16
CA GLY A 32 0.62 -1.98 -2.28
C GLY A 32 1.23 -1.65 -0.91
N VAL A 33 1.91 -2.62 -0.29
CA VAL A 33 2.54 -2.44 1.02
C VAL A 33 4.01 -2.05 0.85
N TRP A 34 4.52 -1.16 1.69
CA TRP A 34 5.94 -0.79 1.61
C TRP A 34 6.82 -1.90 2.18
N HIS A 35 7.91 -2.25 1.49
CA HIS A 35 8.83 -3.32 1.92
C HIS A 35 9.26 -3.18 3.39
N LYS A 36 9.56 -1.96 3.86
CA LYS A 36 10.00 -1.73 5.24
C LYS A 36 8.92 -2.03 6.29
N VAL A 37 7.64 -2.02 5.90
CA VAL A 37 6.50 -2.37 6.78
C VAL A 37 6.35 -3.89 6.90
N THR A 38 6.74 -4.65 5.88
CA THR A 38 6.57 -6.11 5.84
C THR A 38 7.74 -6.88 6.46
N ILE A 39 8.85 -6.22 6.81
CA ILE A 39 10.01 -6.88 7.42
C ILE A 39 9.60 -7.44 8.80
N PRO A 40 9.71 -8.77 9.02
CA PRO A 40 9.33 -9.38 10.27
C PRO A 40 10.35 -9.09 11.36
N ARG A 41 9.88 -9.07 12.61
CA ARG A 41 10.77 -9.07 13.78
C ARG A 41 11.25 -10.50 14.02
N VAL A 42 12.57 -10.66 14.06
CA VAL A 42 13.24 -11.94 14.35
C VAL A 42 13.91 -11.87 15.71
N PRO A 43 13.97 -12.97 16.50
CA PRO A 43 14.54 -12.94 17.85
C PRO A 43 15.99 -12.42 17.92
N SER A 44 16.74 -12.58 16.84
CA SER A 44 18.12 -12.10 16.74
C SER A 44 18.25 -10.57 16.55
N GLY A 45 17.15 -9.86 16.30
CA GLY A 45 17.14 -8.41 16.05
C GLY A 45 17.84 -7.96 14.75
N LYS A 46 18.36 -8.91 13.95
CA LYS A 46 19.19 -8.59 12.76
C LYS A 46 18.49 -7.69 11.74
N LEU A 47 17.16 -7.74 11.65
CA LEU A 47 16.36 -6.99 10.69
C LEU A 47 15.82 -5.67 11.26
N ASP A 48 16.10 -5.37 12.53
CA ASP A 48 15.45 -4.28 13.25
C ASP A 48 15.78 -2.90 12.70
N HIS A 49 17.00 -2.74 12.17
CA HIS A 49 17.48 -1.51 11.55
C HIS A 49 16.79 -1.20 10.20
N ALA A 50 16.22 -2.21 9.55
CA ALA A 50 15.58 -2.08 8.24
C ALA A 50 14.05 -1.96 8.35
N ALA A 51 13.46 -2.48 9.43
CA ALA A 51 12.02 -2.50 9.67
C ALA A 51 11.49 -1.14 10.13
N LEU A 52 10.48 -0.61 9.42
CA LEU A 52 9.79 0.63 9.79
C LEU A 52 8.89 0.44 11.01
N MET A 53 8.37 -0.77 11.21
CA MET A 53 7.39 -1.04 12.25
C MET A 53 7.95 -1.99 13.31
N GLY A 54 7.66 -1.70 14.58
CA GLY A 54 8.09 -2.52 15.72
C GLY A 54 7.35 -3.85 15.90
N ARG A 55 6.57 -4.30 14.91
CA ARG A 55 5.72 -5.49 14.99
C ARG A 55 5.74 -6.26 13.68
N THR A 56 5.54 -7.57 13.77
CA THR A 56 5.38 -8.45 12.61
C THR A 56 3.95 -8.38 12.08
N PHE A 57 3.79 -8.13 10.78
CA PHE A 57 2.50 -8.08 10.08
C PHE A 57 2.28 -9.32 9.20
N LEU A 58 2.49 -10.50 9.76
CA LEU A 58 2.18 -11.76 9.10
C LEU A 58 0.88 -12.29 9.70
N VAL A 59 -0.13 -12.50 8.87
CA VAL A 59 -1.42 -13.06 9.28
C VAL A 59 -1.52 -14.49 8.77
N GLY A 60 -1.98 -15.40 9.61
CA GLY A 60 -2.08 -16.82 9.26
C GLY A 60 -0.71 -17.48 9.12
N ASP A 61 -0.57 -18.32 8.09
CA ASP A 61 0.67 -19.04 7.75
C ASP A 61 1.69 -18.19 6.98
N GLY A 62 1.27 -17.03 6.45
CA GLY A 62 2.13 -16.16 5.64
C GLY A 62 2.26 -16.59 4.18
N GLU A 63 1.47 -17.56 3.72
CA GLU A 63 1.53 -18.06 2.34
C GLU A 63 0.71 -17.20 1.37
N THR A 64 -0.03 -16.20 1.88
CA THR A 64 -0.83 -15.29 1.05
C THR A 64 0.09 -14.27 0.36
N PRO A 65 0.13 -14.23 -0.99
CA PRO A 65 0.97 -13.28 -1.71
C PRO A 65 0.57 -11.83 -1.42
N CYS A 66 1.57 -10.97 -1.25
CA CYS A 66 1.40 -9.54 -1.09
C CYS A 66 2.34 -8.79 -2.04
N ALA A 67 1.81 -7.80 -2.75
CA ALA A 67 2.63 -6.90 -3.54
C ALA A 67 3.33 -5.90 -2.62
N THR A 68 4.65 -5.83 -2.73
CA THR A 68 5.47 -4.93 -1.92
C THR A 68 6.26 -3.99 -2.80
N THR A 69 6.49 -2.78 -2.28
CA THR A 69 7.16 -1.70 -3.01
C THR A 69 8.23 -1.06 -2.15
N ALA A 70 9.42 -0.81 -2.71
CA ALA A 70 10.44 -0.03 -2.02
C ALA A 70 10.04 1.46 -2.00
N ILE A 71 10.22 2.13 -0.86
CA ILE A 71 9.85 3.55 -0.73
C ILE A 71 10.59 4.42 -1.75
N GLN A 72 11.82 4.03 -2.12
CA GLN A 72 12.63 4.74 -3.10
C GLN A 72 12.01 4.72 -4.51
N ASP A 73 11.23 3.69 -4.86
CA ASP A 73 10.68 3.51 -6.19
C ASP A 73 9.33 4.22 -6.38
N ILE A 74 8.62 4.53 -5.29
CA ILE A 74 7.32 5.22 -5.32
C ILE A 74 7.42 6.53 -6.11
N GLY A 75 8.46 7.33 -5.87
CA GLY A 75 8.65 8.60 -6.57
C GLY A 75 8.81 8.41 -8.08
N ARG A 76 9.53 7.37 -8.51
CA ARG A 76 9.73 7.03 -9.93
C ARG A 76 8.43 6.56 -10.58
N PHE A 77 7.64 5.74 -9.90
CA PHE A 77 6.32 5.32 -10.38
C PHE A 77 5.39 6.51 -10.53
N VAL A 78 5.28 7.36 -9.51
CA VAL A 78 4.44 8.56 -9.57
C VAL A 78 4.87 9.47 -10.73
N ALA A 79 6.17 9.76 -10.86
CA ALA A 79 6.69 10.60 -11.94
C ALA A 79 6.36 10.05 -13.34
N SER A 80 6.39 8.73 -13.51
CA SER A 80 6.07 8.08 -14.79
C SER A 80 4.57 8.05 -15.07
N ILE A 81 3.75 7.88 -14.03
CA ILE A 81 2.28 7.82 -14.13
C ILE A 81 1.71 9.20 -14.48
N ILE A 82 2.10 10.27 -13.77
CA ILE A 82 1.45 11.59 -13.93
C ILE A 82 1.61 12.21 -15.32
N VAL A 83 2.64 11.81 -16.08
CA VAL A 83 2.88 12.31 -17.44
C VAL A 83 2.26 11.41 -18.53
N ASP A 84 1.84 10.19 -18.20
CA ASP A 84 1.27 9.24 -19.14
C ASP A 84 -0.25 9.44 -19.27
N GLN A 85 -0.70 9.90 -20.44
CA GLN A 85 -2.11 10.11 -20.76
C GLN A 85 -2.98 8.87 -20.59
N ARG A 86 -2.41 7.65 -20.71
CA ARG A 86 -3.16 6.39 -20.53
C ARG A 86 -3.63 6.19 -19.09
N THR A 87 -2.98 6.88 -18.14
CA THR A 87 -3.27 6.73 -16.70
C THR A 87 -4.21 7.81 -16.17
N LEU A 88 -4.57 8.81 -16.98
CA LEU A 88 -5.45 9.90 -16.59
C LEU A 88 -6.83 9.36 -16.18
N ASN A 89 -7.28 9.72 -14.98
CA ASN A 89 -8.56 9.28 -14.40
C ASN A 89 -8.69 7.76 -14.25
N ARG A 90 -7.57 7.07 -14.01
CA ARG A 90 -7.51 5.62 -13.79
C ARG A 90 -7.07 5.28 -12.37
N TYR A 91 -7.45 4.08 -11.95
CA TYR A 91 -6.84 3.42 -10.80
C TYR A 91 -5.62 2.66 -11.29
N ILE A 92 -4.43 3.03 -10.81
CA ILE A 92 -3.16 2.42 -11.18
C ILE A 92 -2.61 1.70 -9.97
N PHE A 93 -2.38 0.39 -10.13
CA PHE A 93 -1.66 -0.42 -9.16
C PHE A 93 -0.21 -0.59 -9.64
N ALA A 94 0.73 -0.06 -8.87
CA ALA A 94 2.15 -0.08 -9.20
C ALA A 94 2.93 -0.74 -8.06
N TYR A 95 3.75 -1.74 -8.37
CA TYR A 95 4.58 -2.42 -7.38
C TYR A 95 5.88 -2.90 -8.04
N GLY A 96 6.90 -3.10 -7.21
CA GLY A 96 8.25 -3.47 -7.65
C GLY A 96 9.30 -3.24 -6.57
#